data_AF-A0A960NPR9-F1
#
_entry.id   AF-A0A960NPR9-F1
#
_cell.length_a   1.000
_cell.length_b   1.000
_cell.length_c   1.000
_cell.angle_alpha   90.00
_cell.angle_beta   90.00
_cell.angle_gamma   90.00
#
_symmetry.space_group_name_H-M   'P 1'
#
loop_
_entity.id
_entity.type
_entity.pdbx_description
1 polymer ?
#
loop_
_entity_poly.entity_id
_entity_poly.type
_entity_poly.pdbx_seq_one_letter_code
_entity_poly.pdbx_strand_id
1 'polypeptide(L)'
;MSVFLPWSRWLGRSPVMVGLALVLSFSAHAQSNSISGWVWHDLNTNGLQDIGEPALNNYVFIALTNSWSDRIIAECNEYGHYTFSNLNPGIYSLFVGSTSTYSHQLLLTLVDQGDDDLVDSDFEEAGLINNLDISNGTHLVFDAGFRDWKRELTLTNWIVGFETDES
;
A
#
# COMPACT_ATOMS: atom_id res chain seq x y z
N MET A 1 -44.03 -15.34 -85.75
CA MET A 1 -44.87 -15.49 -84.54
C MET A 1 -43.95 -15.59 -83.34
N SER A 2 -44.35 -14.91 -82.26
CA SER A 2 -43.80 -14.79 -80.90
C SER A 2 -43.15 -16.06 -80.33
N VAL A 3 -42.28 -16.08 -79.29
CA VAL A 3 -42.19 -15.27 -78.06
C VAL A 3 -40.77 -15.40 -77.43
N PHE A 4 -40.32 -14.35 -76.72
CA PHE A 4 -39.22 -14.31 -75.73
C PHE A 4 -39.59 -15.12 -74.45
N LEU A 5 -38.71 -15.67 -73.59
CA LEU A 5 -37.77 -15.01 -72.65
C LEU A 5 -36.84 -16.05 -71.96
N PRO A 6 -35.74 -15.59 -71.31
CA PRO A 6 -34.58 -16.38 -70.89
C PRO A 6 -34.66 -16.83 -69.42
N TRP A 7 -33.86 -17.83 -69.05
CA TRP A 7 -33.63 -18.19 -67.64
C TRP A 7 -32.30 -17.61 -67.17
N SER A 8 -32.41 -16.56 -66.34
CA SER A 8 -31.29 -15.92 -65.65
C SER A 8 -31.33 -16.28 -64.16
N ARG A 9 -30.14 -16.36 -63.57
CA ARG A 9 -29.80 -16.08 -62.17
C ARG A 9 -30.28 -17.06 -61.09
N TRP A 10 -29.34 -17.93 -60.71
CA TRP A 10 -29.22 -18.37 -59.32
C TRP A 10 -28.69 -17.21 -58.47
N LEU A 11 -29.47 -16.83 -57.45
CA LEU A 11 -29.04 -15.99 -56.34
C LEU A 11 -28.38 -16.89 -55.27
N GLY A 12 -27.36 -16.36 -54.60
CA GLY A 12 -27.15 -16.68 -53.18
C GLY A 12 -25.84 -17.36 -52.82
N ARG A 13 -24.78 -16.53 -52.69
CA ARG A 13 -23.83 -16.51 -51.57
C ARG A 13 -23.27 -17.83 -51.04
N SER A 14 -21.98 -18.04 -51.27
CA SER A 14 -21.06 -18.45 -50.20
C SER A 14 -19.70 -17.77 -50.46
N PRO A 15 -19.25 -16.82 -49.62
CA PRO A 15 -17.92 -16.25 -49.77
C PRO A 15 -16.85 -17.21 -49.24
N VAL A 16 -15.83 -17.41 -50.08
CA VAL A 16 -14.38 -17.42 -49.82
C VAL A 16 -13.88 -17.70 -48.39
N MET A 17 -13.19 -18.83 -48.27
CA MET A 17 -11.88 -19.11 -47.64
C MET A 17 -11.35 -18.34 -46.41
N VAL A 18 -10.69 -19.14 -45.56
CA VAL A 18 -9.61 -18.89 -44.58
C VAL A 18 -9.99 -18.26 -43.25
N GLY A 19 -9.87 -19.07 -42.20
CA GLY A 19 -9.81 -18.59 -40.83
C GLY A 19 -10.06 -19.72 -39.85
N LEU A 20 -9.10 -20.63 -39.70
CA LEU A 20 -8.97 -21.37 -38.46
C LEU A 20 -8.61 -20.31 -37.40
N ALA A 21 -9.62 -19.66 -36.81
CA ALA A 21 -9.41 -18.90 -35.60
C ALA A 21 -9.11 -19.92 -34.51
N LEU A 22 -7.86 -20.37 -34.46
CA LEU A 22 -7.24 -20.75 -33.22
C LEU A 22 -7.38 -19.48 -32.38
N VAL A 23 -8.43 -19.41 -31.56
CA VAL A 23 -8.45 -18.45 -30.45
C VAL A 23 -7.31 -18.95 -29.59
N LEU A 24 -6.10 -18.46 -29.88
CA LEU A 24 -4.99 -18.49 -28.96
C LEU A 24 -5.62 -17.92 -27.70
N SER A 25 -5.78 -18.76 -26.69
CA SER A 25 -6.07 -18.30 -25.34
C SER A 25 -4.97 -17.29 -25.04
N PHE A 26 -5.25 -16.00 -25.24
CA PHE A 26 -4.60 -14.97 -24.47
C PHE A 26 -5.11 -15.24 -23.05
N SER A 27 -4.50 -16.21 -22.38
CA SER A 27 -4.23 -16.01 -20.98
C SER A 27 -3.29 -14.81 -20.97
N ALA A 28 -3.87 -13.60 -21.07
CA ALA A 28 -3.22 -12.43 -20.54
C ALA A 28 -2.98 -12.82 -19.10
N HIS A 29 -1.74 -13.20 -18.79
CA HIS A 29 -1.27 -13.21 -17.44
C HIS A 29 -1.38 -11.73 -17.06
N ALA A 30 -2.55 -11.32 -16.57
CA ALA A 30 -2.75 -10.00 -16.00
C ALA A 30 -1.74 -9.98 -14.86
N GLN A 31 -0.60 -9.33 -15.08
CA GLN A 31 0.41 -9.26 -14.06
C GLN A 31 -0.24 -8.47 -12.93
N SER A 32 -0.49 -9.15 -11.82
CA SER A 32 -1.19 -8.55 -10.70
C SER A 32 -0.27 -7.51 -10.08
N ASN A 33 -0.71 -6.26 -10.04
CA ASN A 33 0.04 -5.23 -9.34
C ASN A 33 -0.30 -5.27 -7.85
N SER A 34 0.68 -4.96 -7.00
CA SER A 34 0.46 -4.89 -5.56
C SER A 34 1.30 -3.83 -4.88
N ILE A 35 0.78 -3.35 -3.76
CA ILE A 35 1.52 -2.62 -2.73
C ILE A 35 1.40 -3.41 -1.44
N SER A 36 2.50 -3.61 -0.73
CA SER A 36 2.53 -4.29 0.57
C SER A 36 3.49 -3.60 1.52
N GLY A 37 3.57 -4.09 2.75
CA GLY A 37 4.56 -3.66 3.73
C GLY A 37 4.19 -4.07 5.13
N TRP A 38 5.00 -3.63 6.08
CA TRP A 38 4.93 -3.98 7.50
C TRP A 38 4.72 -2.73 8.34
N VAL A 39 3.96 -2.90 9.43
CA VAL A 39 3.82 -1.88 10.47
C VAL A 39 4.26 -2.44 11.82
N TRP A 40 5.20 -1.76 12.48
CA TRP A 40 5.77 -2.21 13.75
C TRP A 40 5.97 -1.05 14.73
N HIS A 41 6.07 -1.41 16.00
CA HIS A 41 6.47 -0.49 17.06
C HIS A 41 8.00 -0.50 17.18
N ASP A 42 8.62 0.54 16.66
CA ASP A 42 10.05 0.83 16.84
C ASP A 42 10.30 1.26 18.29
N LEU A 43 10.73 0.30 19.11
CA LEU A 43 10.89 0.45 20.56
C LEU A 43 12.15 1.21 20.92
N ASN A 44 13.17 1.16 20.06
CA ASN A 44 14.47 1.76 20.29
C ASN A 44 14.68 3.07 19.51
N THR A 45 13.73 3.44 18.65
CA THR A 45 13.66 4.65 17.84
C THR A 45 14.78 4.79 16.80
N ASN A 46 15.28 3.67 16.27
CA ASN A 46 16.37 3.66 15.31
C ASN A 46 15.93 3.67 13.83
N GLY A 47 14.63 3.55 13.56
CA GLY A 47 14.08 3.52 12.21
C GLY A 47 14.18 2.18 11.48
N LEU A 48 14.67 1.14 12.15
CA LEU A 48 14.81 -0.20 11.61
C LEU A 48 13.78 -1.14 12.24
N GLN A 49 13.43 -2.21 11.54
CA GLN A 49 12.64 -3.30 12.07
C GLN A 49 13.56 -4.30 12.77
N ASP A 50 13.60 -4.24 14.10
CA ASP A 50 14.45 -5.11 14.91
C ASP A 50 13.72 -6.35 15.43
N ILE A 51 14.51 -7.39 15.76
CA ILE A 51 13.97 -8.60 16.37
C ILE A 51 13.35 -8.30 17.75
N GLY A 52 12.11 -8.73 17.93
CA GLY A 52 11.35 -8.52 19.18
C GLY A 52 10.51 -7.25 19.20
N GLU A 53 10.57 -6.43 18.15
CA GLU A 53 9.66 -5.31 17.98
C GLU A 53 8.26 -5.79 17.56
N PRO A 54 7.20 -5.40 18.28
CA PRO A 54 5.87 -5.94 18.05
C PRO A 54 5.20 -5.27 16.84
N ALA A 55 4.33 -6.03 16.17
CA ALA A 55 3.42 -5.50 15.18
C ALA A 55 2.42 -4.50 15.80
N LEU A 56 1.99 -3.51 15.01
CA LEU A 56 0.98 -2.51 15.41
C LEU A 56 -0.38 -2.74 14.75
N ASN A 57 -0.75 -4.00 14.56
CA ASN A 57 -2.05 -4.37 14.02
C ASN A 57 -3.19 -3.74 14.85
N ASN A 58 -4.22 -3.23 14.18
CA ASN A 58 -5.37 -2.49 14.75
C ASN A 58 -5.09 -1.09 15.33
N TYR A 59 -3.83 -0.69 15.49
CA TYR A 59 -3.46 0.66 15.96
C TYR A 59 -3.03 1.59 14.84
N VAL A 60 -2.84 1.04 13.64
CA VAL A 60 -2.47 1.75 12.43
C VAL A 60 -3.47 1.40 11.34
N PHE A 61 -3.77 2.36 10.46
CA PHE A 61 -4.52 2.14 9.24
C PHE A 61 -3.71 2.59 8.03
N ILE A 62 -3.84 1.84 6.94
CA ILE A 62 -3.19 2.14 5.66
C ILE A 62 -4.29 2.40 4.64
N ALA A 63 -4.22 3.54 3.96
CA ALA A 63 -5.16 3.95 2.94
C ALA A 63 -4.45 4.19 1.61
N LEU A 64 -4.91 3.50 0.57
CA LEU A 64 -4.49 3.71 -0.81
C LEU A 64 -5.58 4.53 -1.53
N THR A 65 -5.19 5.64 -2.14
CA THR A 65 -6.10 6.50 -2.89
C THR A 65 -5.65 6.58 -4.35
N ASN A 66 -6.58 6.39 -5.29
CA ASN A 66 -6.29 6.52 -6.72
C ASN A 66 -6.51 7.95 -7.22
N SER A 67 -6.13 8.22 -8.47
CA SER A 67 -6.32 9.54 -9.11
C SER A 67 -7.78 10.00 -9.23
N TRP A 68 -8.75 9.11 -9.08
CA TRP A 68 -10.19 9.42 -9.10
C TRP A 68 -10.76 9.70 -7.70
N SER A 69 -9.89 9.77 -6.68
CA SER A 69 -10.25 9.93 -5.26
C SER A 69 -10.97 8.73 -4.64
N ASP A 70 -10.95 7.55 -5.27
CA ASP A 70 -11.41 6.33 -4.62
C ASP A 70 -10.37 5.87 -3.61
N ARG A 71 -10.83 5.54 -2.40
CA ARG A 71 -9.98 5.16 -1.29
C ARG A 71 -10.25 3.73 -0.84
N ILE A 72 -9.20 2.94 -0.73
CA ILE A 72 -9.20 1.57 -0.23
C ILE A 72 -8.42 1.55 1.08
N ILE A 73 -8.93 0.89 2.11
CA ILE A 73 -8.21 0.70 3.38
C ILE A 73 -7.77 -0.76 3.45
N ALA A 74 -6.50 -0.99 3.80
CA ALA A 74 -5.99 -2.31 4.10
C ALA A 74 -6.06 -2.57 5.61
N GLU A 75 -6.38 -3.81 5.98
CA GLU A 75 -6.20 -4.32 7.33
C GLU A 75 -4.82 -4.96 7.43
N CYS A 76 -4.13 -4.72 8.55
CA CYS A 76 -2.90 -5.45 8.88
C CYS A 76 -3.24 -6.80 9.49
N ASN A 77 -2.51 -7.84 9.10
CA ASN A 77 -2.61 -9.14 9.76
C ASN A 77 -1.99 -9.11 11.19
N GLU A 78 -2.01 -10.25 11.88
CA GLU A 78 -1.46 -10.37 13.24
C GLU A 78 0.04 -10.05 13.36
N TYR A 79 0.77 -10.08 12.25
CA TYR A 79 2.19 -9.74 12.19
C TYR A 79 2.44 -8.29 11.70
N GLY A 80 1.39 -7.50 11.46
CA GLY A 80 1.53 -6.12 11.00
C GLY A 80 1.71 -5.98 9.49
N HIS A 81 1.63 -7.06 8.72
CA HIS A 81 1.74 -7.00 7.27
C HIS A 81 0.41 -6.62 6.62
N TYR A 82 0.45 -5.68 5.67
CA TYR A 82 -0.70 -5.24 4.89
C TYR A 82 -0.46 -5.47 3.39
N THR A 83 -1.53 -5.58 2.60
CA THR A 83 -1.42 -5.75 1.16
C THR A 83 -2.62 -5.19 0.41
N PHE A 84 -2.35 -4.43 -0.65
CA PHE A 84 -3.28 -4.10 -1.72
C PHE A 84 -2.92 -4.95 -2.93
N SER A 85 -3.84 -5.80 -3.40
CA SER A 85 -3.61 -6.72 -4.52
C SER A 85 -4.51 -6.40 -5.70
N ASN A 86 -4.13 -6.88 -6.88
CA ASN A 86 -4.88 -6.73 -8.13
C ASN A 86 -5.17 -5.25 -8.48
N LEU A 87 -4.17 -4.39 -8.25
CA LEU A 87 -4.29 -2.98 -8.57
C LEU A 87 -4.27 -2.77 -10.08
N ASN A 88 -5.14 -1.91 -10.58
CA ASN A 88 -5.04 -1.46 -11.97
C ASN A 88 -3.82 -0.55 -12.13
N PRO A 89 -3.18 -0.52 -13.31
CA PRO A 89 -2.17 0.48 -13.59
C PRO A 89 -2.73 1.90 -13.44
N GLY A 90 -1.94 2.81 -12.88
CA GLY A 90 -2.36 4.18 -12.61
C GLY A 90 -1.53 4.86 -11.54
N ILE A 91 -1.90 6.11 -11.23
CA ILE A 91 -1.24 6.91 -10.20
C ILE A 91 -2.02 6.81 -8.89
N TYR A 92 -1.29 6.54 -7.82
CA TYR A 92 -1.82 6.38 -6.47
C TYR A 92 -1.08 7.26 -5.47
N SER A 93 -1.73 7.46 -4.31
CA SER A 93 -1.10 7.95 -3.09
C SER A 93 -1.36 6.97 -1.96
N LEU A 94 -0.33 6.66 -1.18
CA LEU A 94 -0.38 5.75 -0.04
C LEU A 94 -0.26 6.57 1.24
N PHE A 95 -1.18 6.35 2.17
CA PHE A 95 -1.22 7.03 3.46
C PHE A 95 -1.19 6.02 4.60
N VAL A 96 -0.38 6.29 5.62
CA VAL A 96 -0.32 5.56 6.88
C VAL A 96 -0.64 6.50 8.03
N GLY A 97 -1.44 6.05 8.99
CA GLY A 97 -1.74 6.83 10.19
C GLY A 97 -2.05 5.96 11.40
N SER A 98 -1.69 6.45 12.59
CA SER A 98 -2.05 5.81 13.85
C SER A 98 -3.45 6.21 14.30
N THR A 99 -4.17 5.30 14.95
CA THR A 99 -5.43 5.57 15.63
C THR A 99 -5.16 6.01 17.08
N SER A 100 -6.08 6.79 17.67
CA SER A 100 -5.97 7.27 19.05
C SER A 100 -6.26 6.20 20.12
N THR A 101 -6.41 4.94 19.73
CA THR A 101 -6.78 3.84 20.63
C THR A 101 -5.57 3.18 21.30
N TYR A 102 -4.35 3.54 20.90
CA TYR A 102 -3.13 3.14 21.61
C TYR A 102 -2.98 3.96 22.90
N SER A 103 -2.42 3.36 23.95
CA SER A 103 -2.29 4.00 25.26
C SER A 103 -1.46 5.28 25.23
N HIS A 104 -0.58 5.41 24.23
CA HIS A 104 0.23 6.58 23.94
C HIS A 104 -0.01 7.06 22.49
N GLN A 105 0.36 8.30 22.21
CA GLN A 105 0.38 8.80 20.84
C GLN A 105 1.56 8.17 20.09
N LEU A 106 1.28 7.54 18.96
CA LEU A 106 2.30 7.00 18.07
C LEU A 106 2.70 8.06 17.05
N LEU A 107 4.00 8.14 16.76
CA LEU A 107 4.58 8.93 15.68
C LEU A 107 5.35 8.02 14.74
N LEU A 108 5.46 8.40 13.47
CA LEU A 108 6.38 7.74 12.56
C LEU A 108 7.84 7.89 13.06
N THR A 109 8.63 6.84 12.80
CA THR A 109 10.04 6.79 13.17
C THR A 109 10.94 7.45 12.11
N LEU A 110 12.26 7.26 12.21
CA LEU A 110 13.23 7.75 11.24
C LEU A 110 13.04 7.04 9.89
N VAL A 111 13.12 7.82 8.82
CA VAL A 111 12.95 7.35 7.43
C VAL A 111 14.29 6.90 6.85
N ASP A 112 14.28 5.90 5.97
CA ASP A 112 15.41 5.44 5.15
C ASP A 112 16.69 5.18 5.97
N GLN A 113 16.60 4.36 7.02
CA GLN A 113 17.73 4.09 7.91
C GLN A 113 18.49 2.82 7.51
N GLY A 114 19.81 2.83 7.69
CA GLY A 114 20.65 1.69 7.32
C GLY A 114 20.85 1.56 5.81
N ASP A 115 21.24 0.35 5.37
CA ASP A 115 21.52 0.03 3.96
C ASP A 115 20.50 -0.96 3.35
N ASP A 116 19.61 -1.52 4.18
CA ASP A 116 18.67 -2.59 3.78
C ASP A 116 17.24 -2.06 3.75
N ASP A 117 16.80 -1.72 2.54
CA ASP A 117 15.47 -1.19 2.15
C ASP A 117 14.30 -2.13 2.49
N LEU A 118 14.59 -3.36 2.96
CA LEU A 118 13.56 -4.33 3.35
C LEU A 118 13.22 -4.28 4.85
N VAL A 119 13.96 -3.49 5.63
CA VAL A 119 13.87 -3.48 7.09
C VAL A 119 13.91 -2.08 7.68
N ASP A 120 13.74 -1.03 6.88
CA ASP A 120 13.63 0.35 7.35
C ASP A 120 12.23 0.91 7.09
N SER A 121 11.99 2.15 7.54
CA SER A 121 10.70 2.81 7.42
C SER A 121 10.72 3.79 6.25
N ASP A 122 9.71 3.74 5.39
CA ASP A 122 9.60 4.57 4.18
C ASP A 122 8.84 5.89 4.38
N PHE A 123 8.05 6.00 5.45
CA PHE A 123 7.13 7.13 5.61
C PHE A 123 7.75 8.27 6.42
N GLU A 124 7.80 9.46 5.81
CA GLU A 124 8.06 10.72 6.51
C GLU A 124 6.93 11.10 7.49
N GLU A 125 7.13 12.13 8.33
CA GLU A 125 6.22 12.54 9.42
C GLU A 125 4.75 12.76 8.99
N ALA A 126 4.49 13.14 7.73
CA ALA A 126 3.13 13.31 7.21
C ALA A 126 2.40 11.99 6.90
N GLY A 127 3.11 10.86 6.90
CA GLY A 127 2.57 9.54 6.60
C GLY A 127 2.04 9.40 5.17
N LEU A 128 2.52 10.19 4.22
CA LEU A 128 1.98 10.26 2.86
C LEU A 128 3.06 10.10 1.80
N ILE A 129 2.88 9.10 0.93
CA ILE A 129 3.65 8.92 -0.30
C ILE A 129 2.75 9.24 -1.48
N ASN A 130 3.17 10.17 -2.34
CA ASN A 130 2.39 10.65 -3.48
C ASN A 130 2.97 10.16 -4.81
N ASN A 131 2.17 10.24 -5.87
CA ASN A 131 2.59 10.01 -7.25
C ASN A 131 3.22 8.62 -7.48
N LEU A 132 2.69 7.60 -6.81
CA LEU A 132 3.08 6.21 -7.02
C LEU A 132 2.53 5.76 -8.38
N ASP A 133 3.43 5.65 -9.38
CA ASP A 133 3.08 5.13 -10.71
C ASP A 133 3.13 3.60 -10.70
N ILE A 134 1.96 2.98 -10.72
CA ILE A 134 1.80 1.54 -10.81
C ILE A 134 1.67 1.18 -12.29
N SER A 135 2.69 0.52 -12.83
CA SER A 135 2.68 -0.06 -14.17
C SER A 135 2.34 -1.56 -14.11
N ASN A 136 2.16 -2.20 -15.26
CA ASN A 136 1.78 -3.62 -15.29
C ASN A 136 2.92 -4.52 -14.76
N GLY A 137 2.59 -5.38 -13.79
CA GLY A 137 3.54 -6.22 -13.06
C GLY A 137 4.34 -5.52 -11.97
N THR A 138 3.91 -4.34 -11.51
CA THR A 138 4.59 -3.60 -10.44
C THR A 138 4.23 -4.16 -9.06
N HIS A 139 5.26 -4.43 -8.26
CA HIS A 139 5.17 -4.79 -6.84
C HIS A 139 6.01 -3.79 -6.06
N LEU A 140 5.39 -3.03 -5.15
CA LEU A 140 6.06 -2.07 -4.28
C LEU A 140 5.89 -2.51 -2.83
N VAL A 141 6.90 -2.24 -2.02
CA VAL A 141 6.92 -2.48 -0.58
C VAL A 141 7.11 -1.13 0.09
N PHE A 142 6.29 -0.81 1.10
CA PHE A 142 6.41 0.39 1.91
C PHE A 142 6.15 0.06 3.38
N ASP A 143 7.17 0.11 4.19
CA ASP A 143 7.23 -0.26 5.58
C ASP A 143 7.09 1.00 6.47
N ALA A 144 6.39 0.88 7.60
CA ALA A 144 6.11 2.00 8.50
C ALA A 144 6.39 1.64 9.97
N GLY A 145 7.50 2.17 10.48
CA GLY A 145 7.84 2.09 11.89
C GLY A 145 7.19 3.22 12.69
N PHE A 146 6.65 2.91 13.86
CA PHE A 146 6.11 3.92 14.78
C PHE A 146 6.80 3.85 16.13
N ARG A 147 7.08 5.00 16.71
CA ARG A 147 7.60 5.17 18.06
C ARG A 147 6.61 5.87 18.97
N ASP A 148 6.72 5.62 20.26
CA ASP A 148 5.97 6.37 21.26
C ASP A 148 6.38 7.85 21.29
N TRP A 149 5.39 8.75 21.37
CA TRP A 149 5.60 10.14 21.73
C TRP A 149 6.15 10.19 23.18
N LYS A 150 7.43 10.54 23.33
CA LYS A 150 7.97 10.85 24.65
C LYS A 150 7.38 12.18 25.11
N ARG A 151 6.51 12.14 26.13
CA ARG A 151 6.29 13.34 26.96
C ARG A 151 7.61 13.60 27.66
N GLU A 152 8.30 14.65 27.26
CA GLU A 152 9.40 15.19 28.03
C GLU A 152 8.83 15.61 29.41
N LEU A 153 8.92 14.70 30.39
CA LEU A 153 8.81 15.10 31.79
C LEU A 153 10.09 15.88 32.05
N THR A 154 10.07 17.18 31.81
CA THR A 154 11.15 18.07 32.25
C THR A 154 11.16 18.01 33.78
N LEU A 155 11.95 17.11 34.36
CA LEU A 155 12.27 17.09 35.79
C LEU A 155 13.23 18.26 36.07
N THR A 156 12.78 19.47 35.81
CA THR A 156 13.42 20.70 36.27
C THR A 156 12.39 21.52 37.01
N ASN A 157 12.19 21.17 38.27
CA ASN A 157 12.29 22.17 39.32
C ASN A 157 12.77 21.50 40.61
N TRP A 158 14.09 21.38 40.70
CA TRP A 158 14.77 21.44 41.98
C TRP A 158 14.46 22.80 42.61
N ILE A 159 13.43 22.89 43.43
CA ILE A 159 13.39 23.90 44.48
C ILE A 159 13.74 23.20 45.80
N VAL A 160 15.06 23.19 46.01
CA VAL A 160 15.79 23.41 47.26
C VAL A 160 15.32 22.62 48.47
N GLY A 161 16.14 21.64 48.86
CA GLY A 161 16.08 21.07 50.20
C GLY A 161 16.30 22.12 51.28
N PHE A 162 15.55 21.98 52.36
CA PHE A 162 16.05 22.28 53.70
C PHE A 162 15.65 21.10 54.59
N GLU A 163 16.64 20.30 54.96
CA GLU A 163 16.58 19.47 56.17
C GLU A 163 16.69 20.37 57.42
N THR A 164 16.30 19.75 58.55
CA THR A 164 16.36 20.17 59.96
C THR A 164 15.14 20.98 60.44
N ASP A 165 14.43 20.59 61.50
CA ASP A 165 14.79 19.69 62.60
C ASP A 165 13.53 19.09 63.25
N GLU A 166 13.69 17.90 63.83
CA GLU A 166 12.74 17.39 64.83
C GLU A 166 12.84 18.20 66.12
N SER A 167 11.69 18.57 66.69
CA SER A 167 11.46 18.63 68.14
C SER A 167 9.97 18.55 68.46
#